data_AF-A0A7C4G081-F1
#
_entry.id   AF-A0A7C4G081-F1
#
_cell.length_a   1.000
_cell.length_b   1.000
_cell.length_c   1.000
_cell.angle_alpha   90.00
_cell.angle_beta   90.00
_cell.angle_gamma   90.00
#
_symmetry.space_group_name_H-M   'P 1'
#
loop_
_entity.id
_entity.type
_entity.pdbx_description
1 polymer ?
#
loop_
_entity_poly.entity_id
_entity_poly.type
_entity_poly.pdbx_seq_one_letter_code
_entity_poly.pdbx_strand_id
1 'polypeptide(L)'
;MLPECTAPWRNPRVIVVLLLVFLSGAVAGALVMRTTVFAYNRKAGPVWTEGGKEISLQRLKKELDLTPVQAQQVETVLDDFMRYYHSLQSQMDEVRANGKDRLFRILSQDQQRKFEQMLAEMQARKTR
;
A
#
# COMPACT_ATOMS: atom_id res chain seq x y z
N MET A 1 31.13 -23.47 47.89
CA MET A 1 30.17 -22.37 47.68
C MET A 1 30.02 -22.17 46.18
N LEU A 2 28.96 -22.72 45.58
CA LEU A 2 28.64 -22.47 44.18
C LEU A 2 27.78 -21.19 44.12
N PRO A 3 28.07 -20.23 43.24
CA PRO A 3 27.25 -19.04 43.11
C PRO A 3 25.89 -19.44 42.51
N GLU A 4 24.83 -19.19 43.26
CA GLU A 4 23.44 -19.29 42.81
C GLU A 4 23.23 -18.29 41.66
N CYS A 5 23.41 -18.73 40.41
CA CYS A 5 23.05 -17.97 39.22
C CYS A 5 21.53 -17.83 39.14
N THR A 6 20.98 -16.86 39.87
CA THR A 6 19.61 -16.41 39.67
C THR A 6 19.55 -15.69 38.33
N ALA A 7 19.09 -16.41 37.30
CA ALA A 7 18.93 -15.85 35.96
C ALA A 7 18.04 -14.58 36.03
N PRO A 8 18.53 -13.40 35.61
CA PRO A 8 17.83 -12.11 35.79
C PRO A 8 16.49 -12.03 35.04
N TRP A 9 16.23 -12.99 34.16
CA TRP A 9 15.00 -13.18 33.39
C TRP A 9 13.77 -13.51 34.22
N ARG A 10 13.91 -13.92 35.50
CA ARG A 10 12.79 -14.20 36.42
C ARG A 10 12.42 -12.99 37.30
N ASN A 11 12.89 -11.79 36.96
CA ASN A 11 12.50 -10.57 37.67
C ASN A 11 11.38 -9.86 36.90
N PRO A 12 10.16 -9.76 37.45
CA PRO A 12 9.02 -9.14 36.77
C PRO A 12 9.29 -7.69 36.38
N ARG A 13 10.19 -6.99 37.10
CA ARG A 13 10.59 -5.63 36.75
C ARG A 13 11.36 -5.56 35.42
N VAL A 14 12.19 -6.56 35.12
CA VAL A 14 12.94 -6.63 33.86
C VAL A 14 11.99 -6.87 32.70
N ILE A 15 11.00 -7.75 32.88
CA ILE A 15 9.96 -8.01 31.88
C ILE A 15 9.12 -6.76 31.61
N VAL A 16 8.74 -6.02 32.65
CA VAL A 16 7.98 -4.77 32.51
C VAL A 16 8.78 -3.69 31.76
N VAL A 17 10.07 -3.54 32.06
CA VAL A 17 10.93 -2.59 31.34
C VAL A 17 11.10 -2.99 29.87
N LEU A 18 11.30 -4.28 29.59
CA LEU A 18 11.38 -4.78 28.21
C LEU A 18 10.07 -4.57 27.44
N LEU A 19 8.93 -4.81 28.08
CA LEU A 19 7.61 -4.54 27.47
C LEU A 19 7.41 -3.04 27.21
N LEU A 20 7.85 -2.15 28.12
CA LEU A 20 7.76 -0.71 27.92
C LEU A 20 8.64 -0.22 26.77
N VAL A 21 9.87 -0.73 26.66
CA VAL A 21 10.78 -0.41 25.53
C VAL A 21 10.21 -0.96 24.22
N PHE A 22 9.61 -2.15 24.24
CA PHE A 22 8.96 -2.72 23.07
C PHE A 22 7.72 -1.91 22.66
N LEU A 23 6.87 -1.50 23.61
CA LEU A 23 5.70 -0.66 23.34
C LEU A 23 6.12 0.71 22.79
N SER A 24 7.14 1.34 23.37
CA SER A 24 7.62 2.64 22.89
C SER A 24 8.22 2.54 21.49
N GLY A 25 8.98 1.47 21.20
CA GLY A 25 9.46 1.14 19.87
C GLY A 25 8.34 0.86 18.87
N ALA A 26 7.29 0.15 19.27
CA ALA A 26 6.13 -0.14 18.42
C ALA A 26 5.32 1.11 18.10
N VAL A 27 5.12 2.01 19.06
CA VAL A 27 4.43 3.29 18.86
C VAL A 27 5.26 4.21 17.95
N ALA A 28 6.57 4.31 18.18
CA ALA A 28 7.47 5.06 17.31
C ALA A 28 7.51 4.49 15.88
N GLY A 29 7.61 3.17 15.75
CA GLY A 29 7.55 2.46 14.47
C GLY A 29 6.21 2.66 13.75
N ALA A 30 5.09 2.61 14.47
CA ALA A 30 3.76 2.87 13.91
C ALA A 30 3.60 4.33 13.45
N LEU A 31 4.16 5.30 14.19
CA LEU A 31 4.18 6.71 13.79
C LEU A 31 5.02 6.95 12.53
N VAL A 32 6.21 6.34 12.44
CA VAL A 32 7.07 6.40 11.25
C VAL A 32 6.41 5.71 10.06
N MET A 33 5.82 4.53 10.25
CA MET A 33 5.12 3.82 9.19
C MET A 33 3.88 4.59 8.75
N ARG A 34 3.17 5.25 9.67
CA ARG A 34 2.06 6.14 9.34
C ARG A 34 2.53 7.29 8.46
N THR A 35 3.57 8.03 8.85
CA THR A 35 4.05 9.17 8.05
C THR A 35 4.67 8.77 6.73
N THR A 36 5.42 7.65 6.68
CA THR A 36 6.05 7.16 5.45
C THR A 36 5.05 6.48 4.50
N VAL A 37 4.07 5.71 5.00
CA VAL A 37 3.01 5.13 4.16
C VAL A 37 2.05 6.22 3.66
N PHE A 38 1.72 7.23 4.47
CA PHE A 38 0.93 8.37 3.98
C PHE A 38 1.72 9.25 3.00
N ALA A 39 3.03 9.43 3.17
CA ALA A 39 3.88 10.15 2.21
C ALA A 39 4.13 9.36 0.93
N TYR A 40 4.34 8.05 1.03
CA TYR A 40 4.49 7.14 -0.10
C TYR A 40 3.18 7.02 -0.86
N ASN A 41 2.02 6.86 -0.20
CA ASN A 41 0.71 6.86 -0.86
C ASN A 41 0.31 8.23 -1.44
N ARG A 42 0.82 9.35 -0.92
CA ARG A 42 0.62 10.68 -1.55
C ARG A 42 1.51 10.90 -2.76
N LYS A 43 2.73 10.33 -2.79
CA LYS A 43 3.59 10.33 -3.99
C LYS A 43 3.28 9.18 -4.95
N ALA A 44 2.55 8.16 -4.49
CA ALA A 44 1.95 7.08 -5.25
C ALA A 44 0.44 7.30 -5.44
N GLY A 45 -0.01 8.56 -5.44
CA GLY A 45 -1.10 8.94 -6.34
C GLY A 45 -0.67 8.61 -7.78
N PRO A 46 -1.57 8.38 -8.74
CA PRO A 46 -1.22 7.72 -9.99
C PRO A 46 -0.29 8.60 -10.84
N VAL A 47 1.01 8.51 -10.56
CA VAL A 47 2.13 8.94 -11.43
C VAL A 47 2.05 8.19 -12.76
N TRP A 48 1.23 7.16 -12.81
CA TRP A 48 0.89 6.34 -13.94
C TRP A 48 -0.53 6.63 -14.45
N THR A 49 -0.80 7.91 -14.73
CA THR A 49 -1.85 8.33 -15.67
C THR A 49 -1.19 8.74 -16.98
N GLU A 50 -1.94 8.86 -18.09
CA GLU A 50 -1.40 9.26 -19.40
C GLU A 50 -0.47 10.50 -19.30
N GLY A 51 -0.84 11.53 -18.54
CA GLY A 51 0.01 12.71 -18.32
C GLY A 51 1.24 12.49 -17.43
N GLY A 52 1.29 11.40 -16.66
CA GLY A 52 2.44 11.03 -15.84
C GLY A 52 3.55 10.33 -16.65
N LYS A 53 3.20 9.70 -17.78
CA LYS A 53 4.16 9.10 -18.72
C LYS A 53 5.14 10.14 -19.26
N GLU A 54 4.63 11.24 -19.86
CA GLU A 54 5.50 12.31 -20.38
C GLU A 54 6.40 12.90 -19.29
N ILE A 55 5.87 13.09 -18.07
CA ILE A 55 6.62 13.69 -16.95
C ILE A 55 7.74 12.75 -16.49
N SER A 56 7.44 11.45 -16.33
CA SER A 56 8.42 10.42 -15.96
C SER A 56 9.49 10.27 -17.04
N LEU A 57 9.11 10.28 -18.32
CA LEU A 57 10.05 10.15 -19.44
C LEU A 57 10.94 11.38 -19.60
N GLN A 58 10.40 12.58 -19.49
CA GLN A 58 11.19 13.82 -19.50
C GLN A 58 12.19 13.86 -18.34
N ARG A 59 11.77 13.40 -17.16
CA ARG A 59 12.65 13.29 -16.00
C ARG A 59 13.77 12.28 -16.23
N LEU A 60 13.46 11.10 -16.75
CA LEU A 60 14.46 10.08 -17.08
C LEU A 60 15.44 10.57 -18.14
N LYS A 61 14.96 11.24 -19.20
CA LYS A 61 15.82 11.85 -20.23
C LYS A 61 16.79 12.88 -19.65
N LYS A 62 16.32 13.69 -18.70
CA LYS A 62 17.11 14.76 -18.07
C LYS A 62 18.08 14.26 -16.99
N GLU A 63 17.69 13.23 -16.21
CA GLU A 63 18.54 12.73 -15.12
C GLU A 63 19.57 11.67 -15.57
N LEU A 64 19.31 10.96 -16.68
CA LEU A 64 20.20 9.92 -17.20
C LEU A 64 20.93 10.31 -18.49
N ASP A 65 20.77 11.54 -18.97
CA ASP A 65 21.35 12.05 -20.23
C ASP A 65 21.16 11.07 -21.41
N LEU A 66 19.92 10.60 -21.57
CA LEU A 66 19.60 9.58 -22.58
C LEU A 66 19.80 10.14 -23.99
N THR A 67 20.54 9.40 -24.82
CA THR A 67 20.61 9.70 -26.26
C THR A 67 19.22 9.57 -26.91
N PRO A 68 18.96 10.22 -28.06
CA PRO A 68 17.65 10.15 -28.72
C PRO A 68 17.17 8.72 -28.99
N VAL A 69 18.09 7.82 -29.33
CA VAL A 69 17.81 6.40 -29.58
C VAL A 69 17.42 5.68 -28.29
N GLN A 70 18.15 5.90 -27.19
CA GLN A 70 17.83 5.31 -25.89
C GLN A 70 16.51 5.84 -25.34
N ALA A 71 16.23 7.12 -25.53
CA ALA A 71 14.97 7.72 -25.10
C ALA A 71 13.76 7.05 -25.77
N GLN A 72 13.87 6.74 -27.07
CA GLN A 72 12.81 6.05 -27.82
C GLN A 72 12.61 4.60 -27.35
N GLN A 73 13.69 3.91 -26.98
CA GLN A 73 13.62 2.57 -26.40
C GLN A 73 12.95 2.58 -25.02
N VAL A 74 13.33 3.54 -24.17
CA VAL A 74 12.72 3.72 -22.84
C VAL A 74 11.25 4.10 -22.95
N GLU A 75 10.88 4.93 -23.93
CA GLU A 75 9.48 5.25 -24.22
C GLU A 75 8.65 4.01 -24.52
N THR A 76 9.17 3.15 -25.39
CA THR A 76 8.49 1.91 -25.79
C THR A 76 8.28 0.99 -24.59
N VAL A 77 9.31 0.81 -23.75
CA VAL A 77 9.21 -0.01 -22.53
C VAL A 77 8.21 0.58 -21.54
N LEU A 78 8.21 1.90 -21.36
CA LEU A 78 7.27 2.58 -20.47
C LEU A 78 5.82 2.46 -20.97
N ASP A 79 5.61 2.54 -22.28
CA ASP A 79 4.30 2.34 -22.91
C ASP A 79 3.74 0.94 -22.71
N ASP A 80 4.56 -0.09 -22.95
CA ASP A 80 4.14 -1.47 -22.75
C ASP A 80 3.80 -1.74 -21.28
N PHE A 81 4.61 -1.19 -20.37
CA PHE A 81 4.41 -1.35 -18.94
C PHE A 81 3.10 -0.65 -18.48
N MET A 82 2.79 0.52 -19.01
CA MET A 82 1.53 1.25 -18.75
C MET A 82 0.32 0.50 -19.30
N ARG A 83 0.39 0.00 -20.54
CA ARG A 83 -0.69 -0.81 -21.15
C ARG A 83 -0.99 -2.04 -20.32
N TYR A 84 0.05 -2.75 -19.87
CA TYR A 84 -0.10 -3.92 -19.02
C TYR A 84 -0.80 -3.57 -17.70
N TYR A 85 -0.40 -2.48 -17.06
CA TYR A 85 -1.02 -2.04 -15.81
C TYR A 85 -2.49 -1.64 -15.97
N HIS A 86 -2.82 -0.90 -17.04
CA HIS A 86 -4.21 -0.59 -17.37
C HIS A 86 -5.05 -1.86 -17.58
N SER A 87 -4.48 -2.87 -18.27
CA SER A 87 -5.17 -4.15 -18.49
C SER A 87 -5.41 -4.91 -17.18
N LEU A 88 -4.46 -4.89 -16.25
CA LEU A 88 -4.61 -5.52 -14.94
C LEU A 88 -5.65 -4.79 -14.10
N GLN A 89 -5.68 -3.47 -14.16
CA GLN A 89 -6.67 -2.69 -13.41
C GLN A 89 -8.09 -2.96 -13.89
N SER A 90 -8.31 -3.05 -15.21
CA SER A 90 -9.59 -3.47 -15.79
C SER A 90 -10.01 -4.87 -15.31
N GLN A 91 -9.09 -5.84 -15.34
CA GLN A 91 -9.35 -7.20 -14.85
C GLN A 91 -9.67 -7.23 -13.36
N MET A 92 -8.97 -6.44 -12.54
CA MET A 92 -9.23 -6.34 -11.11
C MET A 92 -10.61 -5.74 -10.81
N ASP A 93 -11.04 -4.77 -11.60
CA ASP A 93 -12.37 -4.15 -11.46
C ASP A 93 -13.48 -5.12 -11.87
N GLU A 94 -13.29 -5.89 -12.93
CA GLU A 94 -14.20 -6.98 -13.31
C GLU A 94 -14.28 -8.06 -12.23
N VAL A 95 -13.16 -8.48 -11.65
CA VAL A 95 -13.13 -9.47 -10.56
C VAL A 95 -13.87 -8.93 -9.32
N ARG A 96 -13.72 -7.65 -8.99
CA ARG A 96 -14.50 -7.01 -7.90
C ARG A 96 -15.99 -6.99 -8.21
N ALA A 97 -16.38 -6.63 -9.42
CA ALA A 97 -17.78 -6.61 -9.82
C ALA A 97 -18.40 -8.01 -9.74
N ASN A 98 -17.71 -9.02 -10.28
CA ASN A 98 -18.16 -10.40 -10.23
C ASN A 98 -18.24 -10.94 -8.79
N GLY A 99 -17.24 -10.64 -7.96
CA GLY A 99 -17.23 -11.02 -6.54
C GLY A 99 -18.37 -10.37 -5.75
N LYS A 100 -18.65 -9.09 -6.01
CA LYS A 100 -19.79 -8.37 -5.44
C LYS A 100 -21.09 -9.07 -5.81
N ASP A 101 -21.33 -9.36 -7.09
CA ASP A 101 -22.56 -10.02 -7.55
C ASP A 101 -22.77 -11.40 -6.93
N ARG A 102 -21.69 -12.18 -6.75
CA ARG A 102 -21.76 -13.47 -6.05
C ARG A 102 -22.14 -13.31 -4.59
N LEU A 103 -21.60 -12.31 -3.90
CA LEU A 103 -21.97 -12.01 -2.52
C LEU A 103 -23.45 -11.60 -2.42
N PHE A 104 -23.94 -10.74 -3.32
CA PHE A 104 -25.37 -10.38 -3.34
C PHE A 104 -26.29 -11.59 -3.49
N ARG A 105 -25.91 -12.61 -4.28
CA ARG A 105 -26.72 -13.83 -4.45
C ARG A 105 -26.78 -14.71 -3.19
N ILE A 106 -25.81 -14.62 -2.28
CA ILE A 106 -25.76 -15.41 -1.04
C ILE A 106 -26.51 -14.71 0.11
N LEU A 107 -26.53 -13.38 0.09
CA LEU A 107 -27.09 -12.55 1.15
C LEU A 107 -28.63 -12.41 1.04
N SER A 108 -29.31 -12.34 2.17
CA SER A 108 -30.73 -11.96 2.23
C SER A 108 -30.93 -10.47 1.95
N GLN A 109 -32.16 -10.03 1.64
CA GLN A 109 -32.45 -8.62 1.31
C GLN A 109 -31.96 -7.62 2.37
N ASP A 110 -32.15 -7.92 3.66
CA ASP A 110 -31.70 -7.04 4.73
C ASP A 110 -30.17 -6.98 4.84
N GLN A 111 -29.49 -8.09 4.57
CA GLN A 111 -28.02 -8.16 4.55
C GLN A 111 -27.43 -7.43 3.34
N GLN A 112 -28.09 -7.48 2.18
CA GLN A 112 -27.70 -6.75 0.99
C GLN A 112 -27.70 -5.24 1.24
N ARG A 113 -28.77 -4.70 1.85
CA ARG A 113 -28.85 -3.28 2.22
C ARG A 113 -27.71 -2.84 3.14
N LYS A 114 -27.38 -3.68 4.15
CA LYS A 114 -26.25 -3.41 5.05
C LYS A 114 -24.90 -3.50 4.32
N PHE A 115 -24.76 -4.43 3.39
CA PHE A 115 -23.55 -4.60 2.58
C PHE A 115 -23.31 -3.39 1.65
N GLU A 116 -24.36 -2.84 1.04
CA GLU A 116 -24.28 -1.61 0.25
C GLU A 116 -23.81 -0.42 1.09
N GLN A 117 -24.35 -0.25 2.30
CA GLN A 117 -23.92 0.80 3.23
C GLN A 117 -22.42 0.66 3.58
N MET A 118 -21.96 -0.55 3.88
CA MET A 118 -20.54 -0.81 4.16
C MET A 118 -19.63 -0.48 2.97
N LEU A 119 -20.06 -0.81 1.74
CA LEU A 119 -19.31 -0.46 0.52
C LEU A 119 -19.23 1.05 0.30
N ALA A 120 -20.34 1.78 0.50
CA ALA A 120 -20.39 3.22 0.35
C ALA A 120 -19.50 3.95 1.38
N GLU A 121 -19.49 3.50 2.64
CA GLU A 121 -18.60 4.03 3.67
C GLU A 121 -17.12 3.82 3.34
N MET A 122 -16.76 2.63 2.83
CA MET A 122 -15.39 2.34 2.42
C MET A 122 -14.94 3.22 1.25
N GLN A 123 -15.81 3.49 0.28
CA GLN A 123 -15.52 4.41 -0.82
C GLN A 123 -15.35 5.85 -0.31
N ALA A 124 -16.26 6.34 0.54
CA ALA A 124 -16.18 7.69 1.10
C ALA A 124 -14.89 7.94 1.91
N ARG A 125 -14.35 6.91 2.59
CA ARG A 125 -13.06 6.99 3.29
C ARG A 125 -11.85 7.00 2.36
N LYS A 126 -11.97 6.45 1.15
CA LYS A 126 -10.88 6.43 0.17
C LYS A 126 -10.76 7.76 -0.58
N THR A 127 -11.86 8.51 -0.70
CA THR A 127 -11.91 9.81 -1.40
C THR A 127 -11.63 11.01 -0.47
N ARG A 128 -11.40 10.79 0.82
CA ARG A 128 -11.12 11.82 1.84
C ARG A 128 -9.67 11.78 2.29
#